data_AF-A0A382KS92-F1
#
_entry.id   AF-A0A382KS92-F1
#
_cell.length_a   1.000
_cell.length_b   1.000
_cell.length_c   1.000
_cell.angle_alpha   90.00
_cell.angle_beta   90.00
_cell.angle_gamma   90.00
#
_symmetry.space_group_name_H-M   'P 1'
#
loop_
_entity.id
_entity.type
_entity.pdbx_description
1 polymer ?
#
loop_
_entity_poly.entity_id
_entity_poly.type
_entity_poly.pdbx_seq_one_letter_code
_entity_poly.pdbx_strand_id
1 'polypeptide(L)' 'YKNTSALIAYYLGVFCILCPPILSIPALVLGIKGLHNVRENPEAKGTVHAWIGIVSGSFFLILSIAVGLWILFNN' A
#
# COMPACT_ATOMS: atom_id res chain seq x y z
N TYR A 1 16.03 -1.23 -8.96
CA TYR A 1 15.57 -0.48 -7.77
C TYR A 1 16.32 -0.98 -6.56
N LYS A 2 17.05 -0.12 -5.82
CA LYS A 2 17.78 -0.54 -4.61
C LYS A 2 16.83 -0.79 -3.42
N ASN A 3 15.68 -0.11 -3.41
CA ASN A 3 14.66 -0.25 -2.39
C ASN A 3 13.59 -1.29 -2.77
N THR A 4 13.87 -2.56 -2.48
CA THR A 4 12.96 -3.68 -2.77
C THR A 4 11.62 -3.54 -2.06
N SER A 5 11.60 -3.04 -0.81
CA SER A 5 10.36 -2.80 -0.06
C SER A 5 9.44 -1.81 -0.76
N ALA A 6 9.97 -0.68 -1.27
CA ALA A 6 9.17 0.30 -1.98
C ALA A 6 8.62 -0.24 -3.30
N LEU A 7 9.40 -1.07 -4.01
CA LEU A 7 8.95 -1.69 -5.25
C LEU A 7 7.84 -2.73 -5.01
N ILE A 8 7.98 -3.57 -3.97
CA ILE A 8 6.92 -4.52 -3.59
C ILE A 8 5.67 -3.76 -3.14
N ALA A 9 5.83 -2.67 -2.36
CA ALA A 9 4.72 -1.83 -1.95
C ALA A 9 3.96 -1.26 -3.14
N TYR A 10 4.67 -0.80 -4.17
CA TYR A 10 4.07 -0.35 -5.42
C TYR A 10 3.24 -1.45 -6.10
N TYR A 11 3.82 -2.64 -6.32
CA TYR A 11 3.08 -3.72 -6.97
C TYR A 11 1.87 -4.17 -6.15
N LEU A 12 2.04 -4.36 -4.84
CA LEU A 12 0.92 -4.72 -3.97
C LEU A 12 -0.15 -3.64 -3.97
N GLY A 13 0.23 -2.37 -3.93
CA GLY A 13 -0.70 -1.25 -3.97
C GLY A 13 -1.44 -1.11 -5.29
N VAL A 14 -0.82 -1.42 -6.43
CA VAL A 14 -1.51 -1.38 -7.74
C VAL A 14 -2.42 -2.59 -7.91
N PHE A 15 -1.98 -3.77 -7.48
CA PHE A 15 -2.75 -5.00 -7.62
C PHE A 15 -3.76 -5.26 -6.49
N CYS A 16 -3.79 -4.42 -5.44
CA CYS A 16 -4.73 -4.63 -4.34
C CYS A 16 -6.20 -4.44 -4.75
N ILE A 17 -6.49 -3.83 -5.89
CA ILE A 17 -7.85 -3.75 -6.45
C ILE A 17 -8.49 -5.12 -6.69
N LEU A 18 -7.67 -6.15 -6.94
CA LEU A 18 -8.13 -7.52 -7.18
C LEU A 18 -8.51 -8.25 -5.88
N CYS A 19 -7.88 -7.91 -4.75
CA CYS A 19 -8.10 -8.60 -3.48
C CYS A 19 -7.88 -7.68 -2.26
N PRO A 20 -8.70 -6.64 -2.09
CA PRO A 20 -8.70 -5.87 -0.85
C PRO A 20 -9.58 -6.59 0.20
N PRO A 21 -9.21 -6.60 1.49
CA PRO A 21 -8.14 -5.82 2.12
C PRO A 21 -6.78 -6.52 2.21
N ILE A 22 -6.69 -7.81 1.82
CA ILE A 22 -5.54 -8.68 2.08
C ILE A 22 -4.24 -8.12 1.51
N LEU A 23 -4.26 -7.58 0.28
CA LEU A 23 -3.09 -6.99 -0.37
C LEU A 23 -2.83 -5.54 0.05
N SER A 24 -3.85 -4.85 0.55
CA SER A 24 -3.79 -3.44 0.94
C SER A 24 -2.95 -3.23 2.20
N ILE A 25 -3.06 -4.11 3.18
CA ILE A 25 -2.30 -4.07 4.44
C ILE A 25 -0.77 -4.22 4.20
N PRO A 26 -0.27 -5.25 3.50
CA PRO A 26 1.16 -5.39 3.26
C PRO A 26 1.70 -4.29 2.33
N ALA A 27 0.89 -3.73 1.42
CA ALA A 27 1.27 -2.55 0.64
C ALA A 27 1.60 -1.34 1.53
N LEU A 28 0.78 -1.10 2.56
CA LEU A 28 1.00 -0.03 3.54
C LEU A 28 2.27 -0.25 4.36
N VAL A 29 2.42 -1.44 4.92
CA VAL A 29 3.58 -1.78 5.77
C VAL A 29 4.89 -1.66 4.99
N LEU A 30 4.93 -2.23 3.79
CA LEU A 30 6.13 -2.18 2.94
C LEU A 30 6.39 -0.79 2.38
N GLY A 31 5.34 0.01 2.14
CA GLY A 31 5.47 1.40 1.74
C GLY A 31 6.13 2.25 2.83
N ILE A 32 5.67 2.14 4.08
CA ILE A 32 6.26 2.84 5.22
C ILE A 32 7.72 2.40 5.43
N LYS A 33 7.99 1.09 5.37
CA LYS A 33 9.35 0.54 5.46
C LYS A 33 10.23 1.02 4.31
N GLY A 34 9.65 1.15 3.11
CA GLY A 34 10.31 1.73 1.94
C GLY A 34 10.71 3.19 2.16
N LEU A 35 9.82 4.02 2.71
CA LEU A 35 10.15 5.41 3.06
C LEU A 35 11.24 5.49 4.13
N HIS A 36 11.19 4.63 5.14
CA HIS A 36 12.22 4.55 6.17
C HIS A 36 13.60 4.23 5.56
N ASN A 37 13.65 3.25 4.64
CA ASN A 37 14.88 2.89 3.95
C ASN A 37 15.42 4.01 3.05
N VAL A 38 14.55 4.85 2.45
CA VAL A 38 15.02 6.06 1.73
C VAL A 38 15.60 7.09 2.69
N ARG A 39 15.03 7.23 3.89
CA ARG A 39 15.52 8.16 4.90
C ARG A 39 16.91 7.77 5.42
N GLU A 40 17.14 6.48 5.65
CA GLU A 40 18.46 5.98 6.07
C GLU A 40 19.47 5.93 4.93
N ASN A 41 19.01 5.56 3.72
CA ASN A 41 19.85 5.39 2.53
C ASN A 41 19.24 6.15 1.34
N PRO A 42 19.47 7.47 1.20
CA PRO A 42 18.88 8.30 0.15
C PRO A 42 19.20 7.81 -1.27
N GLU A 43 20.36 7.18 -1.44
CA GLU A 43 20.81 6.53 -2.67
C GLU A 43 19.92 5.37 -3.15
N ALA A 44 19.15 4.75 -2.25
CA ALA A 44 18.29 3.62 -2.58
C ALA A 44 17.13 4.05 -3.50
N LYS A 45 16.73 5.33 -3.41
CA LYS A 45 15.59 5.94 -4.13
C LYS A 45 14.28 5.14 -3.91
N GLY A 46 13.19 5.53 -4.55
CA GLY A 46 11.91 4.80 -4.47
C GLY A 46 10.83 5.45 -3.63
N THR A 47 10.98 6.72 -3.22
CA THR A 47 9.94 7.51 -2.53
C THR A 47 8.61 7.47 -3.27
N VAL A 48 8.63 7.64 -4.59
CA VAL A 48 7.42 7.58 -5.43
C VAL A 48 6.74 6.21 -5.36
N HIS A 49 7.52 5.12 -5.40
CA HIS A 49 6.98 3.76 -5.37
C HIS A 49 6.35 3.45 -4.01
N ALA A 50 7.02 3.87 -2.93
CA ALA A 50 6.51 3.75 -1.58
C ALA A 50 5.20 4.53 -1.39
N TRP A 51 5.13 5.78 -1.87
CA TRP A 51 3.92 6.59 -1.78
C TRP A 51 2.76 6.04 -2.60
N ILE A 52 3.00 5.55 -3.82
CA ILE A 52 1.94 4.91 -4.62
C ILE A 52 1.36 3.73 -3.84
N GLY A 53 2.20 2.86 -3.29
CA GLY A 53 1.76 1.73 -2.47
C GLY A 53 0.94 2.14 -1.24
N ILE A 54 1.36 3.19 -0.53
CA ILE A 54 0.65 3.72 0.65
C ILE A 54 -0.70 4.32 0.27
N VAL A 55 -0.74 5.16 -0.76
CA VAL A 55 -1.95 5.89 -1.17
C VAL A 55 -2.99 4.91 -1.69
N SER A 56 -2.62 4.03 -2.63
CA SER A 56 -3.56 3.07 -3.18
C SER A 56 -3.97 2.03 -2.13
N GLY A 57 -3.03 1.50 -1.35
CA GLY A 57 -3.32 0.58 -0.24
C GLY A 57 -4.30 1.18 0.78
N SER A 58 -4.09 2.44 1.19
CA SER A 58 -4.99 3.14 2.13
C SER A 58 -6.38 3.30 1.53
N PHE A 59 -6.45 3.76 0.29
CA PHE A 59 -7.71 4.03 -0.40
C PHE A 59 -8.56 2.76 -0.53
N PHE A 60 -7.98 1.67 -1.03
CA PHE A 60 -8.72 0.42 -1.18
C PHE A 60 -9.06 -0.26 0.14
N LEU A 61 -8.22 -0.12 1.17
CA LEU A 61 -8.55 -0.61 2.51
C LEU A 61 -9.78 0.11 3.08
N ILE A 62 -9.81 1.45 3.01
CA ILE A 62 -10.94 2.27 3.47
C ILE A 62 -12.20 1.93 2.68
N LEU A 63 -12.09 1.80 1.35
CA LEU A 63 -13.21 1.45 0.48
C LEU A 63 -13.81 0.09 0.84
N SER A 64 -12.98 -0.94 1.08
CA SER A 64 -13.46 -2.26 1.50
C SER A 64 -14.19 -2.23 2.84
N ILE A 65 -13.69 -1.47 3.81
CA ILE A 65 -14.36 -1.31 5.10
C ILE A 65 -15.70 -0.60 4.91
N ALA A 66 -15.75 0.48 4.13
CA ALA A 66 -16.97 1.24 3.87
C ALA A 66 -18.05 0.38 3.19
N VAL A 67 -17.67 -0.41 2.17
CA VAL A 67 -18.58 -1.33 1.49
C VAL A 67 -19.04 -2.44 2.45
N GLY A 68 -18.14 -3.02 3.25
CA GLY A 68 -18.50 -4.04 4.23
C GLY A 68 -19.50 -3.54 5.28
N LEU A 69 -19.30 -2.32 5.79
CA LEU A 69 -20.25 -1.67 6.71
C LEU A 69 -21.58 -1.38 6.01
N TRP A 70 -21.56 -0.88 4.78
CA TRP A 70 -22.77 -0.61 4.01
C TRP A 70 -23.59 -1.89 3.81
N ILE A 71 -22.96 -3.01 3.48
CA ILE A 71 -23.64 -4.31 3.37
C ILE A 71 -24.21 -4.73 4.73
N LEU A 72 -23.43 -4.62 5.80
CA LEU A 72 -23.87 -5.04 7.15
C LEU A 72 -25.09 -4.26 7.65
N PHE A 73 -25.23 -2.98 7.31
CA PHE A 73 -26.36 -2.15 7.75
C PHE A 73 -27.57 -2.18 6.80
N ASN A 74 -27.41 -2.64 5.56
CA ASN A 74 -28.49 -2.70 4.55
C ASN A 74 -28.96 -4.13 4.23
N ASN A 75 -28.49 -5.13 5.00
CA ASN A 75 -28.87 -6.53 4.90
C ASN A 75 -29.56 -6.98 6.20
#